data_AF-A0A960DY45-F1
#
_entry.id   AF-A0A960DY45-F1
#
_cell.length_a   1.000
_cell.length_b   1.000
_cell.length_c   1.000
_cell.angle_alpha   90.00
_cell.angle_beta   90.00
_cell.angle_gamma   90.00
#
_symmetry.space_group_name_H-M   'P 1'
#
loop_
_entity.id
_entity.type
_entity.pdbx_description
1 polymer ?
#
loop_
_entity_poly.entity_id
_entity_poly.type
_entity_poly.pdbx_seq_one_letter_code
_entity_poly.pdbx_strand_id
1 'polypeptide(L)'
;MDAPTSSAPPTLARLAELIHQAIDVDDRSGPDGLFAYVCRHDHDEELELGLWPLPLDGWPCAPLVGLVAPTSWTAVGVALPGRAHHLEGDADPDRALVTALADRSGDDASVLRVGDGDPVLHAERAPGMVSDVLARMLGRPTPKPEHSTAAMVEVAWMDRVGAGLAHRSGRGRSWSWLADRHPLRGAGPVPEPGDLAIRTRAHAAAHSWAGLRHGLDGAVPPEDERRPTGGEVIDLASWFDDGAFSRWLLRDLPMAQAVVADARRRVDAAVAEALDDALVALA
;
A
#
# COMPACT_ATOMS: atom_id res chain seq x y z
N MET A 1 -37.52 -29.57 -26.34
CA MET A 1 -36.89 -28.28 -26.66
C MET A 1 -36.52 -27.70 -25.33
N ASP A 2 -35.36 -28.14 -24.84
CA ASP A 2 -34.91 -27.85 -23.49
C ASP A 2 -34.42 -26.40 -23.47
N ALA A 3 -35.02 -25.59 -22.59
CA ALA A 3 -34.51 -24.26 -22.30
C ALA A 3 -33.08 -24.43 -21.75
N PRO A 4 -32.09 -23.68 -22.26
CA PRO A 4 -30.76 -23.76 -21.71
C PRO A 4 -30.83 -23.34 -20.24
N THR A 5 -30.28 -24.20 -19.38
CA THR A 5 -30.04 -23.97 -17.96
C THR A 5 -29.42 -22.59 -17.76
N SER A 6 -30.12 -21.72 -17.04
CA SER A 6 -29.57 -20.49 -16.45
C SER A 6 -28.27 -20.87 -15.73
N SER A 7 -27.15 -20.46 -16.33
CA SER A 7 -25.84 -20.60 -15.74
C SER A 7 -25.81 -19.67 -14.54
N ALA A 8 -25.49 -20.18 -13.35
CA ALA A 8 -25.21 -19.33 -12.21
C ALA A 8 -24.22 -18.22 -12.64
N PRO A 9 -24.37 -16.98 -12.13
CA PRO A 9 -23.48 -15.89 -12.48
C PRO A 9 -22.04 -16.28 -12.14
N PRO A 10 -21.05 -15.84 -12.94
CA PRO A 10 -19.66 -16.16 -12.70
C PRO A 10 -19.23 -15.64 -11.33
N THR A 11 -18.49 -16.47 -10.60
CA THR A 11 -17.91 -16.08 -9.32
C THR A 11 -16.83 -15.01 -9.52
N LEU A 12 -16.49 -14.26 -8.46
CA LEU A 12 -15.40 -13.28 -8.50
C LEU A 12 -14.07 -13.91 -8.93
N ALA A 13 -13.77 -15.11 -8.42
CA ALA A 13 -12.62 -15.91 -8.82
C ALA A 13 -12.63 -16.20 -10.33
N ARG A 14 -13.78 -16.60 -10.89
CA ARG A 14 -13.89 -16.88 -12.32
C ARG A 14 -13.69 -15.62 -13.17
N LEU A 15 -14.21 -14.47 -12.71
CA LEU A 15 -13.98 -13.18 -13.37
C LEU A 15 -12.51 -12.79 -13.34
N ALA A 16 -11.83 -12.98 -12.22
CA ALA A 16 -10.39 -12.72 -12.10
C ALA A 16 -9.56 -13.56 -13.07
N GLU A 17 -9.86 -14.86 -13.20
CA GLU A 17 -9.22 -15.74 -14.20
C GLU A 17 -9.47 -15.28 -15.63
N LEU A 18 -10.71 -14.94 -15.98
CA LEU A 18 -11.07 -14.51 -17.34
C LEU A 18 -10.35 -13.21 -17.72
N ILE A 19 -10.32 -12.23 -16.80
CA ILE A 19 -9.58 -10.98 -17.01
C ILE A 19 -8.09 -11.27 -17.13
N HIS A 20 -7.54 -12.13 -16.28
CA HIS A 20 -6.12 -12.50 -16.32
C HIS A 20 -5.73 -13.18 -17.65
N GLN A 21 -6.58 -14.06 -18.18
CA GLN A 21 -6.36 -14.75 -19.45
C GLN A 21 -6.51 -13.83 -20.67
N ALA A 22 -7.39 -12.82 -20.59
CA ALA A 22 -7.58 -11.85 -21.65
C ALA A 22 -6.38 -10.91 -21.84
N ILE A 23 -5.48 -10.86 -20.86
CA ILE A 23 -4.30 -9.99 -20.86
C ILE A 23 -3.09 -10.82 -21.30
N ASP A 24 -2.62 -10.49 -22.50
CA ASP A 24 -1.35 -11.01 -23.00
C ASP A 24 -0.19 -10.20 -22.42
N VAL A 25 0.67 -10.86 -21.64
CA VAL A 25 1.85 -10.24 -21.02
C VAL A 25 3.02 -10.12 -22.01
N ASP A 26 2.94 -10.85 -23.14
CA ASP A 26 3.93 -10.81 -24.19
C ASP A 26 3.61 -9.78 -25.27
N ASP A 27 2.37 -9.29 -25.33
CA ASP A 27 2.01 -8.17 -26.17
C ASP A 27 2.57 -6.86 -25.60
N ARG A 28 3.77 -6.49 -26.06
CA ARG A 28 4.42 -5.19 -25.76
C ARG A 28 3.67 -3.98 -26.30
N SER A 29 2.58 -4.20 -27.03
CA SER A 29 1.73 -3.16 -27.62
C SER A 29 0.47 -2.90 -26.79
N GLY A 30 0.17 -3.78 -25.82
CA GLY A 30 -0.98 -3.68 -24.93
C GLY A 30 -0.80 -2.60 -23.85
N PRO A 31 -1.90 -2.21 -23.17
CA PRO A 31 -1.83 -1.26 -22.07
C PRO A 31 -0.97 -1.81 -20.93
N ASP A 32 -0.06 -0.99 -20.43
CA ASP A 32 0.92 -1.36 -19.40
C ASP A 32 0.26 -1.81 -18.09
N GLY A 33 -0.98 -1.44 -17.81
CA GLY A 33 -1.81 -2.00 -16.76
C GLY A 33 -3.28 -1.76 -17.07
N LEU A 34 -4.17 -2.44 -16.34
CA LEU A 34 -5.61 -2.33 -16.56
C LEU A 34 -6.34 -2.17 -15.23
N PHE A 35 -7.33 -1.29 -15.24
CA PHE A 35 -8.44 -1.26 -14.28
C PHE A 35 -9.65 -1.94 -14.94
N ALA A 36 -10.38 -2.72 -14.16
CA ALA A 36 -11.59 -3.38 -14.58
C ALA A 36 -12.74 -3.03 -13.63
N TYR A 37 -13.93 -2.80 -14.16
CA TYR A 37 -15.16 -2.75 -13.38
C TYR A 37 -16.19 -3.71 -13.94
N VAL A 38 -17.05 -4.22 -13.06
CA VAL A 38 -18.12 -5.14 -13.41
C VAL A 38 -19.45 -4.52 -12.99
N CYS A 39 -20.38 -4.38 -13.93
CA CYS A 39 -21.77 -4.09 -13.64
C CYS A 39 -22.62 -5.35 -13.85
N ARG A 40 -23.66 -5.50 -13.03
CA ARG A 40 -24.71 -6.48 -13.26
C ARG A 40 -26.01 -5.75 -13.51
N HIS A 41 -26.66 -6.07 -14.63
CA HIS A 41 -27.96 -5.52 -14.97
C HIS A 41 -29.04 -6.49 -14.48
N ASP A 42 -29.83 -6.06 -13.49
CA ASP A 42 -30.85 -6.90 -12.83
C ASP A 42 -31.93 -7.45 -13.77
N HIS A 43 -32.08 -6.85 -14.95
CA HIS A 43 -33.17 -7.16 -15.87
C HIS A 43 -32.84 -8.25 -16.90
N ASP A 44 -31.58 -8.43 -17.28
CA ASP A 44 -31.20 -9.28 -18.43
C ASP A 44 -30.15 -10.35 -18.12
N GLU A 45 -29.79 -10.54 -16.83
CA GLU A 45 -28.66 -11.39 -16.39
C GLU A 45 -27.32 -11.04 -17.08
N GLU A 46 -27.26 -9.89 -17.76
CA GLU A 46 -26.11 -9.45 -18.53
C GLU A 46 -25.05 -8.84 -17.59
N LEU A 47 -23.80 -9.24 -17.83
CA LEU A 47 -22.63 -8.74 -17.13
C LEU A 47 -21.89 -7.80 -18.07
N GLU A 48 -21.76 -6.54 -17.67
CA GLU A 48 -20.92 -5.57 -18.36
C GLU A 48 -19.54 -5.56 -17.70
N LEU A 49 -18.51 -5.77 -18.51
CA LEU A 49 -17.12 -5.62 -18.10
C LEU A 49 -16.53 -4.40 -18.81
N GLY A 50 -16.20 -3.37 -18.04
CA GLY A 50 -15.45 -2.23 -18.56
C GLY A 50 -13.97 -2.35 -18.23
N LEU A 51 -13.13 -2.01 -19.19
CA LEU A 51 -11.67 -2.02 -19.07
C LEU A 51 -11.12 -0.62 -19.31
N TRP A 52 -10.19 -0.20 -18.47
CA TRP A 52 -9.57 1.12 -18.52
C TRP A 52 -8.06 1.00 -18.39
N PRO A 53 -7.26 1.53 -19.34
CA PRO A 53 -5.80 1.51 -19.23
C PRO A 53 -5.30 2.26 -17.99
N LEU A 54 -4.33 1.67 -17.29
CA LEU A 54 -3.62 2.31 -16.19
C LEU A 54 -2.19 2.67 -16.59
N PRO A 55 -1.68 3.82 -16.13
CA PRO A 55 -0.27 4.19 -16.29
C PRO A 55 0.64 3.28 -15.45
N LEU A 56 1.83 2.96 -15.97
CA LEU A 56 2.94 2.38 -15.18
C LEU A 56 4.09 3.36 -14.93
N ASP A 57 3.98 4.64 -15.33
CA ASP A 57 4.90 5.70 -14.94
C ASP A 57 4.67 6.10 -13.48
N GLY A 58 5.17 5.28 -12.56
CA GLY A 58 5.04 5.45 -11.11
C GLY A 58 4.18 4.37 -10.48
N TRP A 59 3.35 4.74 -9.50
CA TRP A 59 2.51 3.77 -8.81
C TRP A 59 1.19 3.54 -9.59
N PRO A 60 0.89 2.30 -10.06
CA PRO A 60 -0.14 2.09 -11.08
C PRO A 60 -1.57 2.44 -10.68
N CYS A 61 -1.88 2.34 -9.38
CA CYS A 61 -3.21 2.64 -8.87
C CYS A 61 -3.36 4.10 -8.43
N ALA A 62 -2.37 4.96 -8.67
CA ALA A 62 -2.44 6.39 -8.32
C ALA A 62 -3.69 7.10 -8.90
N PRO A 63 -4.13 6.84 -10.15
CA PRO A 63 -5.33 7.49 -10.69
C PRO A 63 -6.64 7.11 -9.96
N LEU A 64 -6.65 5.95 -9.28
CA LEU A 64 -7.81 5.40 -8.58
C LEU A 64 -7.99 5.97 -7.17
N VAL A 65 -6.99 6.68 -6.65
CA VAL A 65 -7.05 7.27 -5.30
C VAL A 65 -8.07 8.40 -5.25
N GLY A 66 -8.92 8.36 -4.23
CA GLY A 66 -10.04 9.30 -4.07
C GLY A 66 -11.26 8.99 -4.93
N LEU A 67 -11.17 8.01 -5.84
CA LEU A 67 -12.31 7.57 -6.64
C LEU A 67 -13.19 6.62 -5.83
N VAL A 68 -14.50 6.85 -5.86
CA VAL A 68 -15.53 5.97 -5.34
C VAL A 68 -16.34 5.43 -6.51
N ALA A 69 -16.43 4.11 -6.59
CA ALA A 69 -17.18 3.41 -7.61
C ALA A 69 -18.69 3.68 -7.45
N PRO A 70 -19.42 3.95 -8.54
CA PRO A 70 -20.87 4.06 -8.50
C PRO A 70 -21.50 2.75 -8.04
N THR A 71 -22.70 2.79 -7.48
CA THR A 71 -23.38 1.61 -6.93
C THR A 71 -23.69 0.53 -7.96
N SER A 72 -23.74 0.89 -9.24
CA SER A 72 -23.88 -0.04 -10.36
C SER A 72 -22.66 -0.94 -10.56
N TRP A 73 -21.48 -0.51 -10.12
CA TRP A 73 -20.28 -1.35 -10.15
C TRP A 73 -20.34 -2.31 -8.96
N THR A 74 -20.55 -3.59 -9.26
CA THR A 74 -20.65 -4.66 -8.28
C THR A 74 -19.27 -5.19 -7.87
N ALA A 75 -18.28 -5.10 -8.76
CA ALA A 75 -16.89 -5.42 -8.49
C ALA A 75 -15.95 -4.49 -9.25
N VAL A 76 -14.74 -4.31 -8.72
CA VAL A 76 -13.65 -3.61 -9.37
C VAL A 76 -12.36 -4.40 -9.23
N GLY A 77 -11.41 -4.18 -10.13
CA GLY A 77 -10.13 -4.83 -10.07
C GLY A 77 -9.06 -4.13 -10.85
N VAL A 78 -7.84 -4.63 -10.71
CA VAL A 78 -6.71 -4.24 -11.53
C VAL A 78 -5.99 -5.46 -12.04
N ALA A 79 -5.36 -5.32 -13.19
CA ALA A 79 -4.38 -6.27 -13.70
C ALA A 79 -3.08 -5.51 -14.00
N LEU A 80 -2.03 -5.89 -13.29
CA LEU A 80 -0.78 -5.16 -13.23
C LEU A 80 0.36 -6.12 -13.55
N PRO A 81 1.13 -5.88 -14.63
CA PRO A 81 2.36 -6.60 -14.85
C PRO A 81 3.44 -6.08 -13.90
N GLY A 82 4.44 -6.90 -13.67
CA GLY A 82 5.53 -6.61 -12.75
C GLY A 82 6.67 -7.59 -12.91
N ARG A 83 7.50 -7.64 -11.88
CA ARG A 83 8.67 -8.50 -11.80
C ARG A 83 8.68 -9.24 -10.46
N ALA A 84 8.79 -10.55 -10.51
CA ALA A 84 8.97 -11.39 -9.33
C ALA A 84 10.47 -11.59 -9.10
N HIS A 85 10.94 -11.19 -7.92
CA HIS A 85 12.32 -11.40 -7.51
C HIS A 85 12.42 -12.68 -6.69
N HIS A 86 13.45 -13.48 -6.94
CA HIS A 86 13.75 -14.63 -6.10
C HIS A 86 14.14 -14.16 -4.70
N LEU A 87 13.60 -14.82 -3.66
CA LEU A 87 13.93 -14.51 -2.27
C LEU A 87 15.37 -14.92 -1.92
N GLU A 88 15.89 -15.93 -2.62
CA GLU A 88 17.22 -16.49 -2.44
C GLU A 88 17.98 -16.42 -3.76
N GLY A 89 19.10 -15.69 -3.77
CA GLY A 89 20.01 -15.59 -4.91
C GLY A 89 19.84 -14.35 -5.78
N ASP A 90 20.80 -14.15 -6.67
CA ASP A 90 20.89 -12.98 -7.57
C ASP A 90 20.38 -13.29 -8.98
N ALA A 91 19.44 -14.24 -9.11
CA ALA A 91 18.84 -14.55 -10.41
C ALA A 91 18.05 -13.34 -10.95
N ASP A 92 18.06 -13.19 -12.27
CA ASP A 92 17.27 -12.14 -12.92
C ASP A 92 15.79 -12.32 -12.58
N PRO A 93 15.05 -11.23 -12.30
CA PRO A 93 13.65 -11.32 -11.92
C PRO A 93 12.78 -11.75 -13.10
N ASP A 94 11.90 -12.71 -12.84
CA ASP A 94 10.90 -13.19 -13.77
C ASP A 94 9.81 -12.14 -14.00
N ARG A 95 9.21 -12.15 -15.19
CA ARG A 95 8.00 -11.37 -15.46
C ARG A 95 6.85 -11.90 -14.61
N ALA A 96 6.01 -11.02 -14.11
CA ALA A 96 4.80 -11.43 -13.41
C ALA A 96 3.59 -10.64 -13.90
N LEU A 97 2.41 -11.24 -13.79
CA LEU A 97 1.13 -10.55 -13.93
C LEU A 97 0.30 -10.86 -12.68
N VAL A 98 -0.23 -9.83 -12.06
CA VAL A 98 -1.18 -9.95 -10.96
C VAL A 98 -2.50 -9.33 -11.38
N THR A 99 -3.56 -10.13 -11.36
CA THR A 99 -4.94 -9.64 -11.46
C THR A 99 -5.56 -9.71 -10.08
N ALA A 100 -6.14 -8.63 -9.58
CA ALA A 100 -6.81 -8.58 -8.28
C ALA A 100 -8.17 -7.93 -8.44
N LEU A 101 -9.22 -8.59 -7.97
CA LEU A 101 -10.60 -8.10 -7.95
C LEU A 101 -11.13 -8.11 -6.52
N ALA A 102 -12.01 -7.15 -6.25
CA ALA A 102 -12.79 -7.07 -5.03
C ALA A 102 -14.25 -6.77 -5.39
N ASP A 103 -15.20 -7.25 -4.58
CA ASP A 103 -16.61 -6.93 -4.73
C ASP A 103 -17.16 -6.18 -3.51
N ARG A 104 -18.42 -5.73 -3.59
CA ARG A 104 -19.09 -5.04 -2.47
C ARG A 104 -19.50 -5.97 -1.33
N SER A 105 -19.59 -7.28 -1.57
CA SER A 105 -20.03 -8.26 -0.57
C SER A 105 -18.95 -8.53 0.49
N GLY A 106 -17.69 -8.25 0.15
CA GLY A 106 -16.56 -8.50 1.02
C GLY A 106 -15.55 -9.48 0.43
N ASP A 107 -15.86 -10.06 -0.73
CA ASP A 107 -15.02 -11.04 -1.39
C ASP A 107 -13.88 -10.36 -2.16
N ASP A 108 -12.78 -11.11 -2.26
CA ASP A 108 -11.56 -10.72 -2.94
C ASP A 108 -11.05 -11.95 -3.71
N ALA A 109 -10.52 -11.75 -4.92
CA ALA A 109 -9.88 -12.81 -5.68
C ALA A 109 -8.67 -12.24 -6.42
N SER A 110 -7.55 -12.96 -6.39
CA SER A 110 -6.39 -12.60 -7.19
C SER A 110 -5.81 -13.78 -7.94
N VAL A 111 -5.22 -13.51 -9.09
CA VAL A 111 -4.54 -14.48 -9.95
C VAL A 111 -3.14 -13.97 -10.21
N LEU A 112 -2.14 -14.78 -9.87
CA LEU A 112 -0.73 -14.49 -10.09
C LEU A 112 -0.17 -15.45 -11.14
N ARG A 113 0.54 -14.92 -12.13
CA ARG A 113 1.38 -15.69 -13.04
C ARG A 113 2.81 -15.17 -12.97
N VAL A 114 3.79 -16.08 -12.92
CA VAL A 114 5.22 -15.77 -12.89
C VAL A 114 5.91 -16.55 -14.02
N GLY A 115 6.67 -15.84 -14.85
CA GLY A 115 7.30 -16.36 -16.06
C GLY A 115 6.28 -17.05 -16.96
N ASP A 116 6.68 -18.22 -17.46
CA ASP A 116 5.84 -19.12 -18.27
C ASP A 116 5.08 -20.14 -17.40
N GLY A 117 5.02 -19.93 -16.08
CA GLY A 117 4.30 -20.81 -15.16
C GLY A 117 2.77 -20.70 -15.30
N ASP A 118 2.07 -21.70 -14.79
CA ASP A 118 0.61 -21.69 -14.74
C ASP A 118 0.09 -20.59 -13.79
N PRO A 119 -1.01 -19.90 -14.13
CA PRO A 119 -1.64 -18.95 -13.22
C PRO A 119 -2.12 -19.63 -11.94
N VAL A 120 -1.86 -19.01 -10.79
CA VAL A 120 -2.30 -19.46 -9.48
C VAL A 120 -3.39 -18.54 -8.96
N LEU A 121 -4.56 -19.11 -8.68
CA LEU A 121 -5.68 -18.42 -8.05
C LEU A 121 -5.50 -18.39 -6.53
N HIS A 122 -5.68 -17.20 -5.96
CA HIS A 122 -5.79 -16.95 -4.54
C HIS A 122 -7.16 -16.34 -4.25
N ALA A 123 -7.99 -17.09 -3.51
CA ALA A 123 -9.34 -16.66 -3.14
C ALA A 123 -9.38 -15.86 -1.82
N GLU A 124 -8.21 -15.56 -1.24
CA GLU A 124 -8.10 -14.76 -0.02
C GLU A 124 -7.60 -13.35 -0.34
N ARG A 125 -8.06 -12.37 0.45
CA ARG A 125 -7.59 -11.00 0.35
C ARG A 125 -6.10 -10.93 0.68
N ALA A 126 -5.28 -10.65 -0.33
CA ALA A 126 -3.89 -10.29 -0.12
C ALA A 126 -3.82 -8.93 0.62
N PRO A 127 -3.00 -8.78 1.67
CA PRO A 127 -2.76 -7.47 2.26
C PRO A 127 -1.99 -6.59 1.28
N GLY A 128 -2.19 -5.27 1.36
CA GLY A 128 -1.44 -4.31 0.57
C GLY A 128 -2.29 -3.21 -0.03
N MET A 129 -1.62 -2.27 -0.70
CA MET A 129 -2.26 -1.05 -1.17
C MET A 129 -3.26 -1.28 -2.29
N VAL A 130 -3.01 -2.23 -3.19
CA VAL A 130 -3.97 -2.55 -4.25
C VAL A 130 -5.30 -2.95 -3.61
N SER A 131 -5.26 -3.85 -2.64
CA SER A 131 -6.45 -4.26 -1.89
C SER A 131 -7.08 -3.12 -1.10
N ASP A 132 -6.28 -2.16 -0.58
CA ASP A 132 -6.82 -0.96 0.05
C ASP A 132 -7.54 -0.07 -0.98
N VAL A 133 -6.95 0.18 -2.15
CA VAL A 133 -7.60 0.95 -3.24
C VAL A 133 -8.92 0.30 -3.62
N LEU A 134 -8.93 -0.99 -3.94
CA LEU A 134 -10.13 -1.68 -4.40
C LEU A 134 -11.23 -1.64 -3.32
N ALA A 135 -10.87 -1.89 -2.05
CA ALA A 135 -11.80 -1.79 -0.95
C ALA A 135 -12.37 -0.36 -0.81
N ARG A 136 -11.51 0.67 -0.81
CA ARG A 136 -11.93 2.06 -0.63
C ARG A 136 -12.76 2.57 -1.81
N MET A 137 -12.43 2.19 -3.04
CA MET A 137 -13.26 2.46 -4.21
C MET A 137 -14.68 1.91 -4.05
N LEU A 138 -14.83 0.73 -3.46
CA LEU A 138 -16.14 0.12 -3.20
C LEU A 138 -16.81 0.63 -1.92
N GLY A 139 -16.22 1.60 -1.22
CA GLY A 139 -16.70 2.09 0.07
C GLY A 139 -16.55 1.09 1.23
N ARG A 140 -15.76 0.02 1.04
CA ARG A 140 -15.51 -0.99 2.07
C ARG A 140 -14.49 -0.49 3.10
N PRO A 141 -14.59 -0.93 4.36
CA PRO A 141 -13.52 -0.72 5.34
C PRO A 141 -12.29 -1.54 4.99
N THR A 142 -11.12 -1.06 5.41
CA THR A 142 -9.86 -1.80 5.39
C THR A 142 -9.50 -2.31 6.79
N PRO A 143 -8.56 -3.26 6.90
CA PRO A 143 -8.09 -3.72 8.21
C PRO A 143 -7.62 -2.55 9.07
N LYS A 144 -7.94 -2.60 10.37
CA LYS A 144 -7.54 -1.57 11.34
C LYS A 144 -6.01 -1.37 11.34
N PRO A 145 -5.52 -0.20 11.75
CA PRO A 145 -4.09 0.03 11.92
C PRO A 145 -3.44 -1.03 12.83
N GLU A 146 -2.36 -1.64 12.35
CA GLU A 146 -1.57 -2.62 13.12
C GLU A 146 -0.65 -1.95 14.13
N HIS A 147 -0.25 -0.71 13.83
CA HIS A 147 0.65 0.09 14.65
C HIS A 147 -0.04 1.36 15.14
N SER A 148 0.43 1.91 16.27
CA SER A 148 0.04 3.23 16.73
C SER A 148 0.77 4.34 15.94
N THR A 149 0.43 5.59 16.18
CA THR A 149 1.13 6.75 15.60
C THR A 149 2.58 6.89 16.08
N ALA A 150 3.02 6.09 17.07
CA ALA A 150 4.43 5.94 17.42
C ALA A 150 5.28 5.45 16.24
N ALA A 151 4.74 4.52 15.42
CA ALA A 151 5.46 3.99 14.27
C ALA A 151 5.82 5.09 13.26
N MET A 152 4.94 6.09 13.07
CA MET A 152 5.25 7.25 12.23
C MET A 152 6.48 8.02 12.75
N VAL A 153 6.58 8.21 14.07
CA VAL A 153 7.73 8.90 14.70
C VAL A 153 9.01 8.10 14.54
N GLU A 154 8.97 6.81 14.84
CA GLU A 154 10.11 5.89 14.73
C GLU A 154 10.63 5.86 13.30
N VAL A 155 9.73 5.66 12.35
CA VAL A 155 10.11 5.47 10.97
C VAL A 155 10.61 6.79 10.35
N ALA A 156 10.00 7.95 10.69
CA ALA A 156 10.54 9.26 10.32
C ALA A 156 11.91 9.55 10.96
N TRP A 157 12.18 9.02 12.16
CA TRP A 157 13.50 9.10 12.77
C TRP A 157 14.52 8.27 11.99
N MET A 158 14.17 7.02 11.65
CA MET A 158 15.05 6.13 10.90
C MET A 158 15.37 6.66 9.50
N ASP A 159 14.41 7.24 8.81
CA ASP A 159 14.66 7.91 7.53
C ASP A 159 15.72 9.01 7.65
N ARG A 160 15.58 9.91 8.64
CA ARG A 160 16.56 10.98 8.91
C ARG A 160 17.93 10.46 9.31
N VAL A 161 17.98 9.36 10.07
CA VAL A 161 19.22 8.67 10.43
C VAL A 161 19.87 8.09 9.18
N GLY A 162 19.14 7.35 8.36
CA GLY A 162 19.61 6.76 7.10
C GLY A 162 20.17 7.82 6.14
N ALA A 163 19.43 8.91 5.92
CA ALA A 163 19.90 10.06 5.13
C ALA A 163 21.21 10.64 5.70
N GLY A 164 21.30 10.78 7.02
CA GLY A 164 22.52 11.21 7.70
C GLY A 164 23.71 10.25 7.53
N LEU A 165 23.46 8.94 7.54
CA LEU A 165 24.49 7.91 7.36
C LEU A 165 25.02 7.85 5.93
N ALA A 166 24.20 8.20 4.94
CA ALA A 166 24.60 8.27 3.53
C ALA A 166 25.66 9.36 3.26
N HIS A 167 25.71 10.42 4.08
CA HIS A 167 26.74 11.44 3.97
C HIS A 167 28.11 10.95 4.53
N ARG A 168 29.17 11.10 3.73
CA ARG A 168 30.52 10.53 3.97
C ARG A 168 31.36 11.22 5.05
N SER A 169 30.92 12.36 5.60
CA SER A 169 31.63 13.04 6.68
C SER A 169 31.44 12.28 8.00
N GLY A 170 32.11 11.14 8.16
CA GLY A 170 31.95 10.19 9.27
C GLY A 170 32.57 10.61 10.61
N ARG A 171 32.67 11.91 10.92
CA ARG A 171 33.05 12.38 12.27
C ARG A 171 31.80 12.82 13.02
N GLY A 172 31.62 12.32 14.26
CA GLY A 172 30.58 12.81 15.18
C GLY A 172 29.24 12.09 15.13
N ARG A 173 29.20 10.78 14.85
CA ARG A 173 27.98 9.95 14.97
C ARG A 173 27.78 9.45 16.40
N SER A 174 27.68 10.38 17.33
CA SER A 174 27.39 10.16 18.75
C SER A 174 25.89 9.94 19.00
N TRP A 175 25.52 9.62 20.24
CA TRP A 175 24.12 9.65 20.68
C TRP A 175 23.43 10.99 20.36
N SER A 176 24.10 12.11 20.62
CA SER A 176 23.55 13.44 20.29
C SER A 176 23.20 13.60 18.82
N TRP A 177 24.00 13.03 17.92
CA TRP A 177 23.72 13.05 16.48
C TRP A 177 22.48 12.25 16.09
N LEU A 178 22.22 11.12 16.76
CA LEU A 178 20.99 10.35 16.60
C LEU A 178 19.80 11.09 17.19
N ALA A 179 19.92 11.54 18.44
CA ALA A 179 18.86 12.25 19.17
C ALA A 179 18.42 13.51 18.44
N ASP A 180 19.34 14.31 17.88
CA ASP A 180 19.03 15.52 17.11
C ASP A 180 18.19 15.26 15.85
N ARG A 181 18.12 14.02 15.37
CA ARG A 181 17.26 13.63 14.23
C ARG A 181 15.88 13.13 14.67
N HIS A 182 15.69 12.80 15.94
CA HIS A 182 14.43 12.30 16.45
C HIS A 182 13.33 13.38 16.31
N PRO A 183 12.16 13.08 15.70
CA PRO A 183 11.11 14.08 15.49
C PRO A 183 10.65 14.79 16.77
N LEU A 184 10.72 14.10 17.91
CA LEU A 184 10.34 14.60 19.23
C LEU A 184 11.53 15.03 20.12
N ARG A 185 12.69 15.37 19.52
CA ARG A 185 13.88 15.83 20.26
C ARG A 185 13.63 17.06 21.13
N GLY A 186 12.72 17.95 20.73
CA GLY A 186 12.37 19.17 21.47
C GLY A 186 13.52 20.19 21.59
N ALA A 187 13.30 21.33 22.25
CA ALA A 187 14.37 22.29 22.54
C ALA A 187 15.05 21.95 23.89
N GLY A 188 16.36 22.14 24.01
CA GLY A 188 17.11 21.95 25.28
C GLY A 188 18.29 20.97 25.20
N PRO A 189 18.75 20.44 26.34
CA PRO A 189 19.80 19.42 26.38
C PRO A 189 19.46 18.20 25.52
N VAL A 190 20.50 17.44 25.15
CA VAL A 190 20.32 16.17 24.42
C VAL A 190 19.56 15.21 25.34
N PRO A 191 18.37 14.74 24.95
CA PRO A 191 17.58 13.82 25.77
C PRO A 191 18.27 12.45 25.86
N GLU A 192 18.06 11.75 26.97
CA GLU A 192 18.49 10.36 27.08
C GLU A 192 17.58 9.43 26.24
N PRO A 193 18.02 8.21 25.87
CA PRO A 193 17.21 7.27 25.10
C PRO A 193 15.80 7.04 25.68
N GLY A 194 15.71 6.85 27.00
CA GLY A 194 14.44 6.65 27.70
C GLY A 194 13.49 7.85 27.62
N ASP A 195 14.02 9.08 27.55
CA ASP A 195 13.19 10.29 27.43
C ASP A 195 12.52 10.36 26.05
N LEU A 196 13.25 10.01 24.98
CA LEU A 196 12.70 9.96 23.63
C LEU A 196 11.60 8.91 23.54
N ALA A 197 11.80 7.74 24.15
CA ALA A 197 10.80 6.69 24.21
C ALA A 197 9.52 7.12 24.96
N ILE A 198 9.68 7.80 26.11
CA ILE A 198 8.54 8.36 26.87
C ILE A 198 7.79 9.39 26.01
N ARG A 199 8.50 10.28 25.31
CA ARG A 199 7.89 11.31 24.45
C ARG A 199 7.13 10.69 23.29
N THR A 200 7.65 9.64 22.67
CA THR A 200 6.94 8.95 21.57
C THR A 200 5.71 8.20 22.06
N ARG A 201 5.78 7.55 23.23
CA ARG A 201 4.58 6.97 23.85
C ARG A 201 3.53 8.02 24.21
N ALA A 202 3.96 9.16 24.74
CA ALA A 202 3.07 10.30 25.01
C ALA A 202 2.46 10.86 23.72
N HIS A 203 3.23 10.94 22.63
CA HIS A 203 2.73 11.33 21.31
C HIS A 203 1.65 10.36 20.84
N ALA A 204 1.90 9.05 20.92
CA ALA A 204 0.95 8.03 20.50
C ALA A 204 -0.33 8.00 21.34
N ALA A 205 -0.24 8.31 22.63
CA ALA A 205 -1.41 8.46 23.49
C ALA A 205 -2.24 9.72 23.17
N ALA A 206 -1.59 10.78 22.70
CA ALA A 206 -2.24 12.05 22.39
C ALA A 206 -2.80 12.15 20.95
N HIS A 207 -2.30 11.33 20.02
CA HIS A 207 -2.65 11.42 18.59
C HIS A 207 -3.19 10.08 18.07
N SER A 208 -4.39 10.12 17.50
CA SER A 208 -4.99 8.98 16.79
C SER A 208 -4.73 9.07 15.28
N TRP A 209 -4.86 7.93 14.59
CA TRP A 209 -4.82 7.90 13.13
C TRP A 209 -5.94 8.74 12.51
N ALA A 210 -7.15 8.69 13.05
CA ALA A 210 -8.24 9.57 12.64
C ALA A 210 -7.84 11.05 12.74
N GLY A 211 -7.24 11.47 13.86
CA GLY A 211 -6.79 12.86 14.05
C GLY A 211 -5.73 13.29 13.02
N LEU A 212 -4.77 12.42 12.70
CA LEU A 212 -3.78 12.69 11.66
C LEU A 212 -4.39 12.72 10.25
N ARG A 213 -5.33 11.82 9.96
CA ARG A 213 -6.05 11.75 8.68
C ARG A 213 -6.89 13.00 8.44
N HIS A 214 -7.49 13.58 9.47
CA HIS A 214 -8.19 14.87 9.38
C HIS A 214 -7.27 16.05 8.99
N GLY A 215 -5.94 15.90 9.11
CA GLY A 215 -4.99 16.84 8.54
C GLY A 215 -5.04 16.93 7.00
N LEU A 216 -5.68 15.95 6.34
CA LEU A 216 -5.96 15.95 4.91
C LEU A 216 -7.34 16.54 4.56
N ASP A 217 -8.07 17.13 5.50
CA ASP A 217 -9.41 17.67 5.22
C ASP A 217 -9.33 18.72 4.08
N GLY A 218 -10.14 18.51 3.04
CA GLY A 218 -10.14 19.35 1.84
C GLY A 218 -9.00 19.08 0.85
N ALA A 219 -8.08 18.14 1.14
CA ALA A 219 -7.12 17.66 0.17
C ALA A 219 -7.83 16.78 -0.85
N VAL A 220 -7.92 17.24 -2.09
CA VAL A 220 -8.48 16.48 -3.21
C VAL A 220 -7.31 15.79 -3.94
N PRO A 221 -7.48 14.55 -4.43
CA PRO A 221 -6.49 13.95 -5.31
C PRO A 221 -6.19 14.88 -6.50
N PRO A 222 -4.95 14.91 -7.02
CA PRO A 222 -4.63 15.68 -8.21
C PRO A 222 -5.55 15.27 -9.37
N GLU A 223 -5.87 16.21 -10.25
CA GLU A 223 -6.54 15.89 -11.51
C GLU A 223 -5.64 14.95 -12.32
N ASP A 224 -6.20 13.83 -12.78
CA ASP A 224 -5.51 12.85 -13.62
C ASP A 224 -6.44 12.44 -14.75
N GLU A 225 -6.11 12.83 -15.98
CA GLU A 225 -6.88 12.50 -17.19
C GLU A 225 -6.98 10.98 -17.43
N ARG A 226 -6.10 10.19 -16.79
CA ARG A 226 -6.08 8.73 -16.88
C ARG A 226 -7.03 8.05 -15.88
N ARG A 227 -7.71 8.82 -15.02
CA ARG A 227 -8.69 8.28 -14.06
C ARG A 227 -9.91 7.70 -14.80
N PRO A 228 -10.40 6.51 -14.39
CA PRO A 228 -11.64 5.96 -14.95
C PRO A 228 -12.83 6.91 -14.79
N THR A 229 -13.68 6.97 -15.81
CA THR A 229 -14.93 7.74 -15.76
C THR A 229 -16.05 6.95 -15.07
N GLY A 230 -17.07 7.65 -14.56
CA GLY A 230 -18.25 7.04 -13.96
C GLY A 230 -18.25 6.92 -12.43
N GLY A 231 -17.10 7.11 -11.78
CA GLY A 231 -17.00 7.24 -10.33
C GLY A 231 -17.03 8.68 -9.82
N GLU A 232 -17.25 8.83 -8.52
CA GLU A 232 -17.21 10.11 -7.81
C GLU A 232 -15.81 10.32 -7.21
N VAL A 233 -15.24 11.51 -7.38
CA VAL A 233 -13.98 11.87 -6.71
C VAL A 233 -14.30 12.63 -5.43
N ILE A 234 -13.80 12.13 -4.31
CA ILE A 234 -13.99 12.72 -2.99
C ILE A 234 -12.65 13.14 -2.38
N ASP A 235 -12.70 13.91 -1.28
CA ASP A 235 -11.50 14.32 -0.56
C ASP A 235 -10.77 13.13 0.09
N LEU A 236 -9.46 13.25 0.26
CA LEU A 236 -8.60 12.19 0.75
C LEU A 236 -8.87 11.83 2.21
N ALA A 237 -9.28 12.79 3.05
CA ALA A 237 -9.60 12.50 4.45
C ALA A 237 -10.83 11.60 4.56
N SER A 238 -11.84 11.81 3.71
CA SER A 238 -13.03 10.97 3.58
C SER A 238 -12.76 9.66 2.84
N TRP A 239 -11.90 9.70 1.81
CA TRP A 239 -11.58 8.51 1.03
C TRP A 239 -10.75 7.53 1.83
N PHE A 240 -9.73 7.95 2.57
CA PHE A 240 -8.99 7.05 3.44
C PHE A 240 -9.83 6.67 4.69
N ASP A 241 -9.69 5.43 5.13
CA ASP A 241 -9.93 5.10 6.54
C ASP A 241 -8.60 5.03 7.30
N ASP A 242 -8.66 4.89 8.62
CA ASP A 242 -7.47 4.88 9.47
C ASP A 242 -6.50 3.75 9.08
N GLY A 243 -7.04 2.59 8.69
CA GLY A 243 -6.29 1.41 8.29
C GLY A 243 -5.43 1.68 7.06
N ALA A 244 -6.07 2.08 5.95
CA ALA A 244 -5.40 2.41 4.71
C ALA A 244 -4.45 3.59 4.89
N PHE A 245 -4.88 4.65 5.58
CA PHE A 245 -4.06 5.83 5.84
C PHE A 245 -2.75 5.46 6.55
N SER A 246 -2.84 4.68 7.64
CA SER A 246 -1.65 4.28 8.40
C SER A 246 -0.67 3.44 7.57
N ARG A 247 -1.14 2.43 6.82
CA ARG A 247 -0.28 1.59 5.97
C ARG A 247 0.38 2.38 4.86
N TRP A 248 -0.34 3.30 4.24
CA TRP A 248 0.20 4.12 3.16
C TRP A 248 1.23 5.12 3.65
N LEU A 249 0.98 5.77 4.79
CA LEU A 249 1.93 6.68 5.39
C LEU A 249 3.24 5.97 5.79
N LEU A 250 3.13 4.72 6.25
CA LEU A 250 4.28 3.93 6.70
C LEU A 250 5.02 3.19 5.56
N ARG A 251 4.44 3.12 4.36
CA ARG A 251 4.97 2.33 3.24
C ARG A 251 6.32 2.80 2.74
N ASP A 252 6.45 4.08 2.44
CA ASP A 252 7.58 4.64 1.66
C ASP A 252 8.84 4.82 2.48
N LEU A 253 8.82 4.35 3.71
CA LEU A 253 9.87 4.59 4.65
C LEU A 253 10.72 3.33 4.78
N PRO A 254 12.04 3.48 4.96
CA PRO A 254 12.94 2.34 4.99
C PRO A 254 12.57 1.42 6.15
N MET A 255 12.61 0.11 5.92
CA MET A 255 12.37 -0.86 6.99
C MET A 255 13.32 -0.54 8.15
N ALA A 256 12.77 -0.19 9.31
CA ALA A 256 13.56 0.28 10.45
C ALA A 256 14.72 -0.66 10.76
N GLN A 257 14.49 -1.98 10.65
CA GLN A 257 15.50 -3.02 10.82
C GLN A 257 16.71 -2.89 9.87
N ALA A 258 16.48 -2.55 8.60
CA ALA A 258 17.55 -2.38 7.62
C ALA A 258 18.41 -1.15 7.93
N VAL A 259 17.77 -0.04 8.35
CA VAL A 259 18.48 1.17 8.78
C VAL A 259 19.26 0.92 10.05
N VAL A 260 18.67 0.22 11.03
CA VAL A 260 19.34 -0.13 12.29
C VAL A 260 20.55 -1.01 12.03
N ALA A 261 20.42 -2.01 11.15
CA ALA A 261 21.55 -2.86 10.78
C ALA A 261 22.70 -2.06 10.13
N ASP A 262 22.39 -1.08 9.28
CA ASP A 262 23.40 -0.20 8.69
C ASP A 262 23.99 0.79 9.70
N ALA A 263 23.16 1.35 10.59
CA ALA A 263 23.58 2.22 11.68
C ALA A 263 24.59 1.51 12.59
N ARG A 264 24.28 0.28 13.04
CA ARG A 264 25.15 -0.55 13.88
C ARG A 264 26.55 -0.77 13.28
N ARG A 265 26.67 -0.83 11.95
CA ARG A 265 27.96 -0.97 11.25
C ARG A 265 28.75 0.34 11.15
N ARG A 266 28.11 1.48 11.43
CA ARG A 266 28.60 2.83 11.10
C ARG A 266 28.77 3.76 12.30
N VAL A 267 28.39 3.32 13.49
CA VAL A 267 28.52 4.02 14.76
C VAL A 267 29.27 3.17 15.78
N ASP A 268 29.78 3.79 16.85
CA ASP A 268 30.46 3.07 17.92
C ASP A 268 29.48 2.18 18.71
N ALA A 269 29.97 1.09 19.32
CA ALA A 269 29.14 0.09 19.99
C ALA A 269 28.19 0.68 21.06
N ALA A 270 28.66 1.65 21.86
CA ALA A 270 27.83 2.31 22.87
C ALA A 270 26.68 3.12 22.25
N VAL A 271 26.87 3.68 21.04
CA VAL A 271 25.82 4.42 20.32
C VAL A 271 24.83 3.47 19.68
N ALA A 272 25.29 2.31 19.20
CA ALA A 272 24.43 1.24 18.71
C ALA A 272 23.54 0.67 19.83
N GLU A 273 24.09 0.44 21.02
CA GLU A 273 23.33 -0.02 22.19
C GLU A 273 22.28 1.01 22.62
N ALA A 274 22.64 2.30 22.69
CA ALA A 274 21.69 3.36 23.00
C ALA A 274 20.56 3.49 21.95
N LEU A 275 20.86 3.23 20.67
CA LEU A 275 19.85 3.17 19.61
C LEU A 275 18.89 1.98 19.81
N ASP A 276 19.43 0.81 20.14
CA ASP A 276 18.63 -0.39 20.41
C ASP A 276 17.74 -0.19 21.64
N ASP A 277 18.28 0.37 22.72
CA ASP A 277 17.51 0.68 23.94
C ASP A 277 16.37 1.66 23.64
N ALA A 278 16.63 2.69 22.82
CA ALA A 278 15.59 3.61 22.40
C ALA A 278 14.48 2.89 21.63
N LEU A 279 14.83 2.02 20.68
CA LEU A 279 13.85 1.29 19.86
C LEU A 279 13.08 0.23 20.65
N VAL A 280 13.74 -0.51 21.54
CA VAL A 280 13.08 -1.46 22.45
C VAL A 280 12.11 -0.73 23.36
N ALA A 281 12.45 0.46 23.85
CA ALA A 281 11.57 1.25 24.70
C ALA A 281 10.38 1.90 23.95
N LEU A 282 10.39 1.85 22.61
CA LEU A 282 9.33 2.30 21.71
C LEU A 282 8.32 1.19 21.36
N ALA A 283 8.74 -0.08 21.37
CA ALA A 283 7.91 -1.26 21.15
C ALA A 283 6.95 -1.53 22.32
#